data_AF-A0A087SE22-F1
#
_entry.id   AF-A0A087SE22-F1
#
_cell.length_a   1.000
_cell.length_b   1.000
_cell.length_c   1.000
_cell.angle_alpha   90.00
_cell.angle_beta   90.00
_cell.angle_gamma   90.00
#
_symmetry.space_group_name_H-M   'P 1'
#
loop_
_entity.id
_entity.type
_entity.pdbx_description
1 polymer ?
#
loop_
_entity_poly.entity_id
_entity_poly.type
_entity_poly.pdbx_seq_one_letter_code
_entity_poly.pdbx_strand_id
1 'polypeptide(L)'
;MPVWGMTRLFTVPALHDTRNLGEGHTHRAAAGSGLIFLNPGTAYAPPLSAAQRAAAAGLKDWRQGTGTVSAARDFQETGVQTLNCGIGYLNPHFTYYYAGVSATYYAAGQYCGMCLNVTCVDTVCPHAMLDYALFMLVDSCASCEGDDITISAPGLGNITDVDYNINPVMKLAWQPVACNSLITGGIRLWPSTQNNQYFIGINFSNLKELLTSVTLSGIAMAYQSYGYWTINTPGTPIPISAPYTLQLTAQTGETLSLNIPSIIPLDLGVNFS
;
A
#
# COMPACT_ATOMS: atom_id res chain seq x y z
N MET A 1 44.86 -9.40 6.59
CA MET A 1 45.09 -8.37 7.62
C MET A 1 43.74 -7.75 7.96
N PRO A 2 43.09 -8.15 9.07
CA PRO A 2 41.88 -7.49 9.54
C PRO A 2 42.22 -6.48 10.64
N VAL A 3 41.59 -5.31 10.62
CA VAL A 3 41.57 -4.39 11.76
C VAL A 3 40.14 -4.31 12.26
N TRP A 4 39.98 -4.76 13.50
CA TRP A 4 38.76 -4.75 14.29
C TRP A 4 38.60 -3.43 15.05
N GLY A 5 37.33 -3.02 15.23
CA GLY A 5 36.82 -2.59 16.53
C GLY A 5 36.77 -1.08 16.81
N MET A 6 35.55 -0.56 17.02
CA MET A 6 35.26 0.21 18.24
C MET A 6 33.74 0.32 18.47
N THR A 7 33.26 -0.52 19.38
CA THR A 7 31.95 -0.43 20.03
C THR A 7 32.04 0.64 21.13
N ARG A 8 31.15 1.63 21.15
CA ARG A 8 30.98 2.53 22.30
C ARG A 8 29.72 2.12 23.07
N LEU A 9 29.94 1.56 24.27
CA LEU A 9 28.93 1.47 25.33
C LEU A 9 28.66 2.88 25.87
N PHE A 10 27.39 3.26 25.98
CA PHE A 10 26.95 4.38 26.81
C PHE A 10 26.42 3.82 28.14
N THR A 11 27.08 4.22 29.22
CA THR A 11 26.64 4.05 30.61
C THR A 11 25.65 5.15 30.98
N VAL A 12 24.49 4.78 31.53
CA VAL A 12 23.55 5.69 32.20
C VAL A 12 23.76 5.57 33.72
N PRO A 13 23.96 6.66 34.47
CA PRO A 13 23.98 6.60 35.93
C PRO A 13 22.56 6.63 36.50
N ALA A 14 22.30 5.68 37.40
CA ALA A 14 21.16 5.70 38.31
C ALA A 14 21.38 6.79 39.38
N LEU A 15 20.33 7.55 39.70
CA LEU A 15 20.31 8.47 40.83
C LEU A 15 19.12 8.12 41.74
N HIS A 16 19.46 7.94 43.02
CA HIS A 16 18.61 7.60 44.15
C HIS A 16 17.72 8.77 44.59
N ASP A 17 16.49 8.42 44.97
CA ASP A 17 15.72 8.76 46.19
C ASP A 17 15.85 10.17 46.81
N THR A 18 14.71 10.83 47.02
CA THR A 18 14.30 11.29 48.37
C THR A 18 12.81 11.66 48.39
N ARG A 19 12.15 11.24 49.47
CA ARG A 19 10.76 11.56 49.84
C ARG A 19 10.64 12.97 50.45
N ASN A 20 9.39 13.47 50.39
CA ASN A 20 8.59 14.05 51.48
C ASN A 20 8.20 15.55 51.48
N LEU A 21 6.87 15.73 51.54
CA LEU A 21 6.03 16.73 52.25
C LEU A 21 5.76 18.10 51.59
N GLY A 22 4.47 18.46 51.54
CA GLY A 22 4.03 19.85 51.37
C GLY A 22 2.59 20.03 50.87
N GLU A 23 1.75 20.65 51.68
CA GLU A 23 0.29 20.80 51.58
C GLU A 23 -0.26 21.67 50.42
N GLY A 24 -1.43 21.24 49.91
CA GLY A 24 -2.64 22.05 49.68
C GLY A 24 -2.56 23.43 49.02
N HIS A 25 -2.93 23.51 47.73
CA HIS A 25 -3.70 24.65 47.20
C HIS A 25 -4.59 24.22 46.03
N THR A 26 -5.88 24.56 46.15
CA THR A 26 -6.93 24.42 45.14
C THR A 26 -6.63 25.25 43.90
N HIS A 27 -6.41 24.61 42.76
CA HIS A 27 -6.48 25.26 41.45
C HIS A 27 -7.44 24.52 40.52
N ARG A 28 -8.31 25.33 39.91
CA ARG A 28 -9.36 24.96 38.96
C ARG A 28 -8.80 24.06 37.85
N ALA A 29 -9.48 22.94 37.59
CA ALA A 29 -9.23 22.10 36.41
C ALA A 29 -9.53 22.90 35.14
N ALA A 30 -8.49 23.28 34.41
CA ALA A 30 -8.60 23.65 33.01
C ALA A 30 -8.59 22.35 32.19
N ALA A 31 -9.52 22.25 31.24
CA ALA A 31 -9.59 21.16 30.27
C ALA A 31 -8.27 21.07 29.49
N GLY A 32 -7.43 20.11 29.85
CA GLY A 32 -6.24 19.73 29.09
C GLY A 32 -6.54 18.46 28.31
N SER A 33 -6.46 18.54 26.99
CA SER A 33 -6.43 17.39 26.08
C SER A 33 -5.25 16.49 26.44
N GLY A 34 -5.49 15.52 27.32
CA GLY A 34 -4.54 14.48 27.66
C GLY A 34 -4.62 13.36 26.64
N LEU A 35 -3.56 13.15 25.87
CA LEU A 35 -3.30 11.90 25.17
C LEU A 35 -3.29 10.78 26.22
N ILE A 36 -4.35 9.96 26.23
CA ILE A 36 -4.43 8.79 27.08
C ILE A 36 -3.57 7.70 26.43
N PHE A 37 -2.37 7.50 26.94
CA PHE A 37 -1.57 6.32 26.63
C PHE A 37 -2.21 5.10 27.30
N LEU A 38 -2.86 4.24 26.53
CA LEU A 38 -3.42 2.99 27.04
C LEU A 38 -2.31 1.93 27.16
N ASN A 39 -2.09 1.49 28.40
CA ASN A 39 -1.26 0.34 28.75
C ASN A 39 -2.00 -0.96 28.32
N PRO A 40 -1.38 -1.87 27.54
CA PRO A 40 -2.08 -2.97 26.85
C PRO A 40 -2.66 -4.08 27.75
N GLY A 41 -2.51 -3.99 29.08
CA GLY A 41 -2.90 -5.07 29.99
C GLY A 41 -4.35 -5.05 30.49
N THR A 42 -5.05 -3.90 30.54
CA THR A 42 -6.38 -3.79 31.20
C THR A 42 -7.21 -2.58 30.72
N ALA A 43 -6.91 -1.99 29.56
CA ALA A 43 -7.72 -0.90 29.04
C ALA A 43 -9.12 -1.42 28.67
N TYR A 44 -10.14 -1.04 29.44
CA TYR A 44 -11.53 -1.19 29.06
C TYR A 44 -11.73 -0.39 27.77
N ALA A 45 -11.80 -1.10 26.65
CA ALA A 45 -12.16 -0.52 25.37
C ALA A 45 -13.46 0.30 25.55
N PRO A 46 -13.49 1.59 25.16
CA PRO A 46 -14.71 2.36 25.28
C PRO A 46 -15.83 1.69 24.47
N PRO A 47 -17.07 1.66 24.98
CA PRO A 47 -18.18 1.08 24.25
C PRO A 47 -18.41 1.90 22.96
N LEU A 48 -18.69 1.20 21.86
CA LEU A 48 -18.97 1.83 20.57
C LEU A 48 -20.09 2.88 20.70
N SER A 49 -19.98 3.97 19.94
CA SER A 49 -21.07 4.95 19.79
C SER A 49 -22.23 4.37 18.98
N ALA A 50 -23.38 5.04 18.96
CA ALA A 50 -24.52 4.64 18.13
C ALA A 50 -24.17 4.66 16.63
N ALA A 51 -23.39 5.67 16.20
CA ALA A 51 -22.91 5.77 14.82
C ALA A 51 -21.98 4.60 14.46
N GLN A 52 -21.05 4.25 15.34
CA GLN A 52 -20.13 3.12 15.13
C GLN A 52 -20.87 1.79 15.05
N ARG A 53 -21.89 1.56 15.91
CA ARG A 53 -22.74 0.37 15.82
C ARG A 53 -23.52 0.29 14.50
N ALA A 54 -24.02 1.41 14.01
CA ALA A 54 -24.71 1.47 12.72
C ALA A 54 -23.74 1.18 11.56
N ALA A 55 -22.54 1.76 11.60
CA ALA A 55 -21.49 1.55 10.61
C ALA A 55 -21.00 0.09 10.60
N ALA A 56 -20.86 -0.56 11.76
CA ALA A 56 -20.48 -1.96 11.89
C ALA A 56 -21.37 -2.89 11.05
N ALA A 57 -22.67 -2.61 10.97
CA ALA A 57 -23.61 -3.40 10.17
C ALA A 57 -23.30 -3.35 8.66
N GLY A 58 -22.76 -2.21 8.17
CA GLY A 58 -22.34 -2.03 6.78
C GLY A 58 -21.04 -2.75 6.42
N LEU A 59 -20.29 -3.24 7.41
CA LEU A 59 -19.02 -3.96 7.22
C LEU A 59 -19.19 -5.48 7.25
N LYS A 60 -20.42 -6.00 7.28
CA LYS A 60 -20.70 -7.44 7.43
C LYS A 60 -19.99 -8.31 6.38
N ASP A 61 -19.92 -7.81 5.16
CA ASP A 61 -19.31 -8.54 4.03
C ASP A 61 -17.86 -8.11 3.76
N TRP A 62 -17.31 -7.22 4.61
CA TRP A 62 -15.91 -6.82 4.51
C TRP A 62 -15.03 -7.89 5.16
N ARG A 63 -13.84 -8.05 4.61
CA ARG A 63 -12.80 -8.89 5.18
C ARG A 63 -12.31 -8.25 6.47
N GLN A 64 -12.00 -9.06 7.47
CA GLN A 64 -11.51 -8.56 8.75
C GLN A 64 -10.25 -9.30 9.15
N GLY A 65 -9.18 -8.55 9.34
CA GLY A 65 -7.86 -9.08 9.62
C GLY A 65 -7.06 -8.18 10.54
N THR A 66 -5.85 -8.62 10.79
CA THR A 66 -4.85 -7.88 11.54
C THR A 66 -4.12 -6.93 10.59
N GLY A 67 -4.10 -5.65 10.95
CA GLY A 67 -3.34 -4.60 10.29
C GLY A 67 -2.04 -4.34 11.03
N THR A 68 -0.94 -4.29 10.28
CA THR A 68 0.39 -3.89 10.79
C THR A 68 0.96 -2.74 9.97
N VAL A 69 1.90 -2.01 10.57
CA VAL A 69 2.64 -0.96 9.88
C VAL A 69 3.74 -1.57 9.02
N SER A 70 3.83 -1.14 7.75
CA SER A 70 4.93 -1.48 6.87
C SER A 70 6.25 -0.89 7.34
N ALA A 71 7.34 -1.64 7.21
CA ALA A 71 8.68 -1.19 7.58
C ALA A 71 9.17 -0.04 6.69
N ALA A 72 8.84 -0.08 5.40
CA ALA A 72 8.86 1.11 4.56
C ALA A 72 7.69 1.97 5.01
N ARG A 73 7.96 3.16 5.55
CA ARG A 73 6.91 4.03 6.11
C ARG A 73 6.18 4.81 5.02
N ASP A 74 6.91 5.27 4.02
CA ASP A 74 6.42 5.93 2.80
C ASP A 74 7.31 5.57 1.59
N PHE A 75 6.89 5.97 0.40
CA PHE A 75 7.67 5.85 -0.82
C PHE A 75 7.70 7.14 -1.62
N GLN A 76 8.73 7.31 -2.44
CA GLN A 76 8.67 8.21 -3.60
C GLN A 76 7.79 7.60 -4.69
N GLU A 77 7.37 8.38 -5.68
CA GLU A 77 6.48 7.88 -6.76
C GLU A 77 7.03 6.64 -7.48
N THR A 78 8.35 6.52 -7.64
CA THR A 78 9.01 5.36 -8.28
C THR A 78 9.62 4.38 -7.27
N GLY A 79 9.32 4.53 -5.98
CA GLY A 79 9.99 3.82 -4.88
C GLY A 79 9.57 2.36 -4.67
N VAL A 80 8.48 1.90 -5.31
CA VAL A 80 7.90 0.57 -5.08
C VAL A 80 8.21 -0.46 -6.16
N GLN A 81 9.11 -0.13 -7.10
CA GLN A 81 9.50 -1.03 -8.19
C GLN A 81 10.14 -2.33 -7.71
N THR A 82 10.69 -2.35 -6.50
CA THR A 82 11.34 -3.51 -5.89
C THR A 82 10.39 -4.39 -5.08
N LEU A 83 9.15 -3.95 -4.87
CA LEU A 83 8.12 -4.76 -4.21
C LEU A 83 7.52 -5.77 -5.19
N ASN A 84 6.76 -6.74 -4.68
CA ASN A 84 6.30 -7.86 -5.49
C ASN A 84 5.35 -7.46 -6.62
N CYS A 85 4.76 -6.26 -6.61
CA CYS A 85 3.96 -5.76 -7.74
C CYS A 85 4.76 -5.03 -8.82
N GLY A 86 6.04 -4.72 -8.60
CA GLY A 86 6.91 -4.09 -9.60
C GLY A 86 6.41 -2.75 -10.14
N ILE A 87 5.57 -2.03 -9.39
CA ILE A 87 4.87 -0.83 -9.86
C ILE A 87 5.88 0.27 -10.19
N GLY A 88 5.90 0.68 -11.46
CA GLY A 88 6.81 1.70 -12.00
C GLY A 88 6.59 3.09 -11.41
N TYR A 89 5.34 3.42 -11.13
CA TYR A 89 4.90 4.74 -10.67
C TYR A 89 3.65 4.63 -9.79
N LEU A 90 3.67 5.32 -8.66
CA LEU A 90 2.53 5.58 -7.77
C LEU A 90 1.98 6.98 -7.99
N ASN A 91 0.64 7.08 -8.05
CA ASN A 91 -0.03 8.36 -7.95
C ASN A 91 0.31 9.02 -6.59
N PRO A 92 0.41 10.36 -6.49
CA PRO A 92 0.80 11.06 -5.26
C PRO A 92 0.01 10.69 -4.00
N HIS A 93 -1.26 10.27 -4.10
CA HIS A 93 -1.99 9.77 -2.94
C HIS A 93 -1.38 8.45 -2.41
N PHE A 94 -1.06 7.52 -3.30
CA PHE A 94 -0.62 6.17 -2.93
C PHE A 94 0.84 6.08 -2.47
N THR A 95 1.61 7.17 -2.51
CA THR A 95 2.93 7.24 -1.84
C THR A 95 2.81 7.17 -0.31
N TYR A 96 1.65 7.57 0.23
CA TYR A 96 1.32 7.55 1.66
C TYR A 96 0.25 6.53 2.03
N TYR A 97 -0.45 5.94 1.04
CA TYR A 97 -1.54 4.99 1.24
C TYR A 97 -1.34 3.76 0.36
N TYR A 98 -0.53 2.81 0.83
CA TYR A 98 -0.31 1.54 0.14
C TYR A 98 -0.43 0.37 1.10
N ALA A 99 -0.66 -0.81 0.53
CA ALA A 99 -0.86 -2.05 1.26
C ALA A 99 -0.06 -3.20 0.65
N GLY A 100 0.36 -4.12 1.52
CA GLY A 100 0.71 -5.48 1.17
C GLY A 100 -0.31 -6.45 1.76
N VAL A 101 -0.68 -7.46 1.00
CA VAL A 101 -1.70 -8.46 1.39
C VAL A 101 -1.09 -9.86 1.44
N SER A 102 -1.80 -10.83 2.03
CA SER A 102 -1.39 -12.23 2.00
C SER A 102 -1.22 -12.77 0.57
N ALA A 103 -0.44 -13.85 0.41
CA ALA A 103 -0.20 -14.47 -0.90
C ALA A 103 -1.50 -14.85 -1.64
N THR A 104 -2.55 -15.21 -0.89
CA THR A 104 -3.89 -15.52 -1.42
C THR A 104 -4.51 -14.33 -2.16
N TYR A 105 -4.43 -13.13 -1.59
CA TYR A 105 -4.98 -11.91 -2.19
C TYR A 105 -4.02 -11.19 -3.11
N TYR A 106 -2.73 -11.48 -3.02
CA TYR A 106 -1.79 -11.09 -4.06
C TYR A 106 -2.04 -11.88 -5.34
N ALA A 107 -2.45 -13.15 -5.23
CA ALA A 107 -2.88 -14.01 -6.33
C ALA A 107 -1.92 -14.01 -7.53
N ALA A 108 -0.63 -14.20 -7.26
CA ALA A 108 0.42 -14.12 -8.27
C ALA A 108 0.33 -12.82 -9.11
N GLY A 109 0.17 -11.68 -8.44
CA GLY A 109 0.18 -10.35 -9.02
C GLY A 109 -1.14 -9.91 -9.67
N GLN A 110 -2.13 -10.79 -9.86
CA GLN A 110 -3.35 -10.47 -10.62
C GLN A 110 -4.11 -9.23 -10.13
N TYR A 111 -3.90 -8.85 -8.87
CA TYR A 111 -4.54 -7.71 -8.22
C TYR A 111 -3.62 -6.51 -7.98
N CYS A 112 -2.37 -6.56 -8.44
CA CYS A 112 -1.43 -5.46 -8.28
C CYS A 112 -1.96 -4.16 -8.91
N GLY A 113 -1.88 -3.07 -8.14
CA GLY A 113 -2.43 -1.78 -8.53
C GLY A 113 -3.92 -1.59 -8.25
N MET A 114 -4.62 -2.61 -7.72
CA MET A 114 -5.99 -2.43 -7.21
C MET A 114 -5.98 -1.59 -5.93
N CYS A 115 -7.15 -1.08 -5.54
CA CYS A 115 -7.31 -0.39 -4.27
C CYS A 115 -8.05 -1.25 -3.24
N LEU A 116 -7.69 -1.07 -1.99
CA LEU A 116 -8.37 -1.60 -0.83
C LEU A 116 -9.03 -0.41 -0.12
N ASN A 117 -10.33 -0.47 0.11
CA ASN A 117 -10.99 0.45 1.02
C ASN A 117 -10.84 -0.10 2.44
N VAL A 118 -10.13 0.61 3.31
CA VAL A 118 -9.71 0.11 4.63
C VAL A 118 -10.23 1.01 5.74
N THR A 119 -10.74 0.41 6.81
CA THR A 119 -11.18 1.09 8.03
C THR A 119 -10.68 0.37 9.29
N CYS A 120 -10.46 1.09 10.37
CA CYS A 120 -10.21 0.48 11.68
C CYS A 120 -11.51 -0.05 12.28
N VAL A 121 -11.50 -1.28 12.80
CA VAL A 121 -12.66 -1.85 13.51
C VAL A 121 -12.36 -2.13 15.00
N ASP A 122 -11.15 -1.80 15.44
CA ASP A 122 -10.80 -1.85 16.84
C ASP A 122 -11.41 -0.68 17.61
N THR A 123 -12.05 -0.97 18.74
CA THR A 123 -12.60 0.00 19.68
C THR A 123 -11.58 1.00 20.24
N VAL A 124 -10.27 0.71 20.15
CA VAL A 124 -9.23 1.67 20.51
C VAL A 124 -9.15 2.86 19.55
N CYS A 125 -9.61 2.69 18.31
CA CYS A 125 -9.65 3.75 17.31
C CYS A 125 -10.81 4.72 17.61
N PRO A 126 -10.55 6.02 17.82
CA PRO A 126 -11.60 7.01 18.11
C PRO A 126 -12.72 7.03 17.06
N HIS A 127 -12.36 6.84 15.79
CA HIS A 127 -13.29 6.82 14.65
C HIS A 127 -13.44 5.43 14.02
N ALA A 128 -13.33 4.36 14.82
CA ALA A 128 -13.53 2.99 14.34
C ALA A 128 -14.80 2.87 13.50
N MET A 129 -14.70 2.27 12.31
CA MET A 129 -15.78 2.02 11.34
C MET A 129 -16.38 3.28 10.69
N LEU A 130 -15.97 4.48 11.10
CA LEU A 130 -16.47 5.75 10.56
C LEU A 130 -15.54 6.30 9.49
N ASP A 131 -14.23 6.21 9.73
CA ASP A 131 -13.22 6.70 8.81
C ASP A 131 -12.66 5.59 7.94
N TYR A 132 -12.42 5.90 6.67
CA TYR A 132 -11.87 4.98 5.69
C TYR A 132 -10.93 5.68 4.72
N ALA A 133 -9.96 4.94 4.21
CA ALA A 133 -9.05 5.41 3.18
C ALA A 133 -8.79 4.32 2.14
N LEU A 134 -8.45 4.76 0.92
CA LEU A 134 -8.06 3.87 -0.16
C LEU A 134 -6.55 3.66 -0.15
N PHE A 135 -6.13 2.40 -0.09
CA PHE A 135 -4.75 1.97 -0.15
C PHE A 135 -4.51 1.19 -1.44
N MET A 136 -3.44 1.49 -2.18
CA MET A 136 -3.07 0.71 -3.36
C MET A 136 -2.35 -0.57 -2.95
N LEU A 137 -2.71 -1.70 -3.55
CA LEU A 137 -1.99 -2.97 -3.41
C LEU A 137 -0.68 -2.90 -4.20
N VAL A 138 0.44 -2.89 -3.48
CA VAL A 138 1.79 -2.77 -4.05
C VAL A 138 2.71 -3.95 -3.74
N ASP A 139 2.32 -4.84 -2.83
CA ASP A 139 3.19 -5.93 -2.39
C ASP A 139 2.43 -7.19 -1.93
N SER A 140 3.15 -8.31 -1.90
CA SER A 140 2.76 -9.52 -1.18
C SER A 140 3.44 -9.52 0.18
N CYS A 141 2.66 -9.44 1.25
CA CYS A 141 3.13 -9.55 2.62
C CYS A 141 3.34 -11.04 2.97
N ALA A 142 4.60 -11.49 3.02
CA ALA A 142 4.95 -12.89 3.24
C ALA A 142 4.53 -13.43 4.62
N SER A 143 4.42 -12.56 5.63
CA SER A 143 3.99 -12.91 6.98
C SER A 143 2.50 -12.71 7.23
N CYS A 144 1.76 -12.18 6.26
CA CYS A 144 0.32 -11.96 6.41
C CYS A 144 -0.43 -13.25 6.06
N GLU A 145 -1.34 -13.67 6.94
CA GLU A 145 -2.19 -14.84 6.74
C GLU A 145 -3.66 -14.41 6.58
N GLY A 146 -4.42 -15.15 5.76
CA GLY A 146 -5.83 -14.86 5.55
C GLY A 146 -6.07 -13.41 5.13
N ASP A 147 -6.87 -12.70 5.92
CA ASP A 147 -7.29 -11.31 5.69
C ASP A 147 -6.34 -10.27 6.32
N ASP A 148 -5.20 -10.69 6.87
CA ASP A 148 -4.20 -9.78 7.41
C ASP A 148 -3.56 -8.93 6.29
N ILE A 149 -3.26 -7.67 6.63
CA ILE A 149 -2.64 -6.71 5.72
C ILE A 149 -1.52 -5.94 6.44
N THR A 150 -0.51 -5.54 5.68
CA THR A 150 0.43 -4.51 6.11
C THR A 150 0.12 -3.24 5.35
N ILE A 151 0.11 -2.08 6.00
CA ILE A 151 -0.19 -0.80 5.36
C ILE A 151 0.83 0.27 5.70
N SER A 152 0.92 1.31 4.87
CA SER A 152 1.79 2.46 5.10
C SER A 152 1.56 3.09 6.48
N ALA A 153 2.64 3.57 7.11
CA ALA A 153 2.57 4.12 8.46
C ALA A 153 1.69 5.39 8.54
N PRO A 154 1.83 6.37 7.62
CA PRO A 154 0.96 7.54 7.58
C PRO A 154 -0.51 7.17 7.34
N GLY A 155 -0.78 6.20 6.47
CA GLY A 155 -2.13 5.74 6.19
C GLY A 155 -2.79 5.07 7.39
N LEU A 156 -2.06 4.23 8.14
CA LEU A 156 -2.58 3.65 9.39
C LEU A 156 -2.89 4.75 10.41
N GLY A 157 -1.96 5.69 10.60
CA GLY A 157 -2.17 6.82 11.51
C GLY A 157 -3.45 7.59 11.18
N ASN A 158 -3.68 7.87 9.90
CA ASN A 158 -4.85 8.62 9.44
C ASN A 158 -6.20 7.92 9.67
N ILE A 159 -6.26 6.58 9.65
CA ILE A 159 -7.52 5.84 9.86
C ILE A 159 -7.71 5.34 11.30
N THR A 160 -6.69 5.49 12.16
CA THR A 160 -6.73 4.97 13.54
C THR A 160 -6.58 6.05 14.61
N ASP A 161 -5.98 7.20 14.29
CA ASP A 161 -5.46 8.19 15.24
C ASP A 161 -4.48 7.61 16.28
N VAL A 162 -3.92 6.42 16.02
CA VAL A 162 -2.91 5.79 16.87
C VAL A 162 -1.51 6.13 16.37
N ASP A 163 -0.60 6.39 17.31
CA ASP A 163 0.81 6.62 16.99
C ASP A 163 1.41 5.39 16.27
N TYR A 164 1.68 5.53 14.97
CA TYR A 164 2.27 4.45 14.18
C TYR A 164 3.76 4.21 14.51
N ASN A 165 4.41 5.10 15.28
CA ASN A 165 5.83 4.94 15.63
C ASN A 165 6.05 3.84 16.67
N ILE A 166 5.02 3.45 17.41
CA ILE A 166 5.07 2.32 18.35
C ILE A 166 4.79 0.97 17.68
N ASN A 167 4.67 0.94 16.34
CA ASN A 167 4.33 -0.25 15.54
C ASN A 167 3.06 -0.97 16.05
N PRO A 168 1.92 -0.27 16.10
CA PRO A 168 0.69 -0.84 16.59
C PRO A 168 0.23 -2.02 15.72
N VAL A 169 -0.45 -2.97 16.37
CA VAL A 169 -1.18 -4.07 15.74
C VAL A 169 -2.66 -3.79 15.94
N MET A 170 -3.43 -3.70 14.84
CA MET A 170 -4.83 -3.25 14.88
C MET A 170 -5.74 -4.26 14.20
N LYS A 171 -7.03 -4.26 14.55
CA LYS A 171 -8.06 -4.93 13.74
C LYS A 171 -8.59 -3.97 12.69
N LEU A 172 -8.44 -4.37 11.42
CA LEU A 172 -8.87 -3.61 10.26
C LEU A 172 -9.92 -4.41 9.48
N ALA A 173 -10.88 -3.70 8.89
CA ALA A 173 -11.75 -4.24 7.87
C ALA A 173 -11.39 -3.66 6.51
N TRP A 174 -11.49 -4.47 5.46
CA TRP A 174 -11.21 -4.01 4.10
C TRP A 174 -12.01 -4.74 3.03
N GLN A 175 -12.15 -4.08 1.88
CA GLN A 175 -12.70 -4.67 0.67
C GLN A 175 -11.98 -4.16 -0.59
N PRO A 176 -11.88 -4.98 -1.64
CA PRO A 176 -11.33 -4.56 -2.92
C PRO A 176 -12.26 -3.54 -3.61
N VAL A 177 -11.67 -2.48 -4.16
CA VAL A 177 -12.37 -1.43 -4.93
C VAL A 177 -11.50 -0.94 -6.10
N ALA A 178 -12.11 -0.27 -7.07
CA ALA A 178 -11.36 0.43 -8.11
C ALA A 178 -10.65 1.68 -7.53
N CYS A 179 -9.48 2.02 -8.08
CA CYS A 179 -8.73 3.22 -7.69
C CYS A 179 -9.19 4.51 -8.39
N ASN A 180 -10.13 4.41 -9.33
CA ASN A 180 -10.44 5.43 -10.34
C ASN A 180 -10.57 6.88 -9.81
N SER A 181 -11.18 7.06 -8.63
CA SER A 181 -11.42 8.36 -8.01
C SER A 181 -10.16 9.11 -7.55
N LEU A 182 -9.04 8.40 -7.35
CA LEU A 182 -7.78 8.96 -6.89
C LEU A 182 -6.68 8.92 -7.96
N ILE A 183 -6.96 8.31 -9.11
CA ILE A 183 -6.02 8.26 -10.23
C ILE A 183 -6.18 9.53 -11.08
N THR A 184 -5.11 10.31 -11.11
CA THR A 184 -4.97 11.49 -11.96
C THR A 184 -3.88 11.27 -13.00
N GLY A 185 -4.04 11.84 -14.20
CA GLY A 185 -3.09 11.69 -15.30
C GLY A 185 -3.25 10.39 -16.10
N GLY A 186 -2.30 10.14 -17.01
CA GLY A 186 -2.32 8.99 -17.91
C GLY A 186 -1.66 7.75 -17.34
N ILE A 187 -1.86 6.63 -18.02
CA ILE A 187 -1.20 5.36 -17.74
C ILE A 187 0.31 5.54 -17.92
N ARG A 188 1.08 5.01 -16.97
CA ARG A 188 2.54 5.03 -17.01
C ARG A 188 3.05 3.73 -17.59
N LEU A 189 3.82 3.82 -18.66
CA LEU A 189 4.56 2.71 -19.23
C LEU A 189 5.95 2.69 -18.59
N TRP A 190 6.32 1.58 -17.97
CA TRP A 190 7.64 1.39 -17.37
C TRP A 190 8.33 0.12 -17.93
N PRO A 191 9.34 0.26 -18.78
CA PRO A 191 10.00 -0.90 -19.39
C PRO A 191 10.96 -1.59 -18.43
N SER A 192 11.11 -2.91 -18.59
CA SER A 192 12.14 -3.68 -17.90
C SER A 192 13.53 -3.28 -18.39
N THR A 193 14.49 -3.24 -17.46
CA THR A 193 15.91 -3.06 -17.78
C THR A 193 16.52 -4.27 -18.51
N GLN A 194 15.80 -5.39 -18.57
CA GLN A 194 16.23 -6.61 -19.26
C GLN A 194 15.82 -6.64 -20.74
N ASN A 195 15.13 -5.61 -21.22
CA ASN A 195 14.63 -5.57 -22.60
C ASN A 195 15.77 -5.74 -23.62
N ASN A 196 15.56 -6.65 -24.55
CA ASN A 196 16.47 -6.97 -25.64
C ASN A 196 15.68 -7.58 -26.81
N GLN A 197 16.36 -8.02 -27.87
CA GLN A 197 15.71 -8.58 -29.06
C GLN A 197 14.92 -9.89 -28.80
N TYR A 198 15.13 -10.58 -27.68
CA TYR A 198 14.48 -11.84 -27.31
C TYR A 198 13.49 -11.70 -26.14
N PHE A 199 13.53 -10.57 -25.43
CA PHE A 199 12.72 -10.34 -24.25
C PHE A 199 12.25 -8.90 -24.18
N ILE A 200 10.95 -8.70 -23.97
CA ILE A 200 10.35 -7.41 -23.67
C ILE A 200 9.50 -7.58 -22.42
N GLY A 201 9.74 -6.78 -21.40
CA GLY A 201 8.90 -6.63 -20.22
C GLY A 201 8.44 -5.18 -20.09
N ILE A 202 7.16 -4.99 -19.80
CA ILE A 202 6.57 -3.68 -19.54
C ILE A 202 5.65 -3.78 -18.32
N ASN A 203 5.87 -2.93 -17.32
CA ASN A 203 4.90 -2.66 -16.26
C ASN A 203 4.02 -1.48 -16.68
N PHE A 204 2.72 -1.59 -16.42
CA PHE A 204 1.78 -0.49 -16.58
C PHE A 204 1.26 -0.09 -15.21
N SER A 205 1.32 1.19 -14.89
CA SER A 205 0.82 1.71 -13.61
C SER A 205 0.02 3.00 -13.80
N ASN A 206 -0.44 3.60 -12.70
CA ASN A 206 -1.42 4.69 -12.71
C ASN A 206 -2.71 4.32 -13.47
N LEU A 207 -3.11 3.05 -13.37
CA LEU A 207 -4.28 2.51 -14.04
C LEU A 207 -5.54 2.85 -13.24
N LYS A 208 -6.56 3.41 -13.90
CA LYS A 208 -7.90 3.54 -13.29
C LYS A 208 -8.59 2.18 -13.16
N GLU A 209 -8.33 1.29 -14.10
CA GLU A 209 -8.89 -0.06 -14.20
C GLU A 209 -7.78 -1.09 -14.44
N LEU A 210 -7.89 -2.26 -13.81
CA LEU A 210 -6.91 -3.34 -14.00
C LEU A 210 -6.94 -3.86 -15.44
N LEU A 211 -5.77 -4.26 -15.94
CA LEU A 211 -5.63 -4.83 -17.27
C LEU A 211 -5.91 -6.33 -17.27
N THR A 212 -6.66 -6.79 -18.26
CA THR A 212 -6.91 -8.22 -18.52
C THR A 212 -6.07 -8.75 -19.67
N SER A 213 -5.69 -7.88 -20.61
CA SER A 213 -4.78 -8.25 -21.71
C SER A 213 -3.99 -7.05 -22.21
N VAL A 214 -2.80 -7.36 -22.73
CA VAL A 214 -1.92 -6.40 -23.40
C VAL A 214 -1.42 -7.03 -24.69
N THR A 215 -1.43 -6.26 -25.78
CA THR A 215 -0.73 -6.62 -27.01
C THR A 215 0.24 -5.52 -27.42
N LEU A 216 1.38 -5.92 -27.97
CA LEU A 216 2.38 -5.02 -28.52
C LEU A 216 2.66 -5.42 -29.97
N SER A 217 2.30 -4.54 -30.90
CA SER A 217 2.37 -4.75 -32.35
C SER A 217 1.72 -6.07 -32.79
N GLY A 218 0.57 -6.38 -32.20
CA GLY A 218 -0.20 -7.61 -32.47
C GLY A 218 0.29 -8.86 -31.73
N ILE A 219 1.39 -8.78 -30.98
CA ILE A 219 1.88 -9.90 -30.15
C ILE A 219 1.28 -9.80 -28.75
N ALA A 220 0.57 -10.83 -28.32
CA ALA A 220 0.04 -10.92 -26.96
C ALA A 220 1.18 -11.01 -25.94
N MET A 221 1.08 -10.22 -24.88
CA MET A 221 2.02 -10.25 -23.76
C MET A 221 1.46 -11.14 -22.65
N ALA A 222 2.33 -11.90 -21.99
CA ALA A 222 1.97 -12.73 -20.85
C ALA A 222 2.18 -11.95 -19.55
N TYR A 223 1.14 -11.87 -18.71
CA TYR A 223 1.27 -11.30 -17.38
C TYR A 223 2.13 -12.19 -16.48
N GLN A 224 3.03 -11.56 -15.70
CA GLN A 224 3.92 -12.22 -14.76
C GLN A 224 3.60 -11.79 -13.34
N SER A 225 3.86 -12.66 -12.37
CA SER A 225 3.50 -12.39 -10.97
C SER A 225 4.13 -11.12 -10.43
N TYR A 226 5.33 -10.77 -10.88
CA TYR A 226 6.04 -9.57 -10.47
C TYR A 226 5.57 -8.26 -11.16
N GLY A 227 4.36 -8.24 -11.76
CA GLY A 227 3.73 -7.02 -12.25
C GLY A 227 4.04 -6.62 -13.70
N TYR A 228 4.82 -7.43 -14.43
CA TYR A 228 5.19 -7.13 -15.81
C TYR A 228 4.37 -7.95 -16.79
N TRP A 229 4.02 -7.33 -17.91
CA TRP A 229 3.57 -7.99 -19.12
C TRP A 229 4.80 -8.28 -19.99
N THR A 230 4.96 -9.52 -20.44
CA THR A 230 6.19 -9.94 -21.14
C THR A 230 5.95 -10.62 -22.48
N ILE A 231 6.91 -10.42 -23.39
CA ILE A 231 7.15 -11.26 -24.56
C ILE A 231 8.51 -11.90 -24.34
N ASN A 232 8.59 -13.22 -24.38
CA ASN A 232 9.84 -13.95 -24.17
C ASN A 232 9.97 -15.03 -25.25
N THR A 233 10.93 -14.86 -26.15
CA THR A 233 11.21 -15.77 -27.27
C THR A 233 12.69 -16.17 -27.27
N PRO A 234 13.12 -17.05 -26.35
CA PRO A 234 14.52 -17.43 -26.21
C PRO A 234 15.12 -17.89 -27.55
N GLY A 235 16.20 -17.24 -27.99
CA GLY A 235 16.93 -17.59 -29.21
C GLY A 235 16.25 -17.19 -30.53
N THR A 236 15.05 -16.59 -30.50
CA THR A 236 14.35 -16.11 -31.70
C THR A 236 14.01 -14.64 -31.53
N PRO A 237 14.53 -13.72 -32.38
CA PRO A 237 14.21 -12.31 -32.26
C PRO A 237 12.69 -12.05 -32.34
N ILE A 238 12.18 -11.17 -31.48
CA ILE A 238 10.79 -10.75 -31.48
C ILE A 238 10.55 -9.94 -32.78
N PRO A 239 9.59 -10.33 -33.64
CA PRO A 239 9.41 -9.74 -34.95
C PRO A 239 8.62 -8.42 -34.90
N ILE A 240 9.16 -7.41 -34.22
CA ILE A 240 8.55 -6.08 -34.09
C ILE A 240 9.57 -4.98 -34.35
N SER A 241 9.10 -3.82 -34.82
CA SER A 241 9.89 -2.63 -35.03
C SER A 241 9.07 -1.38 -34.69
N ALA A 242 9.71 -0.31 -34.24
CA ALA A 242 9.04 0.96 -34.03
C ALA A 242 8.47 1.54 -35.35
N PRO A 243 7.36 2.29 -35.31
CA PRO A 243 6.52 2.56 -34.13
C PRO A 243 5.71 1.32 -33.72
N TYR A 244 5.46 1.17 -32.41
CA TYR A 244 4.74 0.03 -31.88
C TYR A 244 3.27 0.37 -31.67
N THR A 245 2.36 -0.52 -32.06
CA THR A 245 0.94 -0.42 -31.70
C THR A 245 0.72 -1.12 -30.37
N LEU A 246 0.48 -0.36 -29.30
CA LEU A 246 0.15 -0.86 -27.99
C LEU A 246 -1.36 -0.94 -27.83
N GLN A 247 -1.90 -2.10 -27.43
CA GLN A 247 -3.29 -2.23 -27.03
C GLN A 247 -3.40 -2.72 -25.60
N LEU A 248 -4.21 -2.02 -24.81
CA LEU A 248 -4.47 -2.30 -23.39
C LEU A 248 -5.96 -2.55 -23.22
N THR A 249 -6.36 -3.70 -22.68
CA THR A 249 -7.77 -4.00 -22.40
C THR A 249 -7.97 -4.08 -20.90
N ALA A 250 -8.92 -3.30 -20.38
CA ALA A 250 -9.30 -3.27 -18.98
C ALA A 250 -10.24 -4.43 -18.60
N GLN A 251 -10.39 -4.67 -17.30
CA GLN A 251 -11.38 -5.60 -16.74
C GLN A 251 -12.83 -5.23 -17.07
N THR A 252 -13.09 -3.95 -17.35
CA THR A 252 -14.38 -3.46 -17.82
C THR A 252 -14.68 -3.83 -19.27
N GLY A 253 -13.67 -4.31 -20.02
CA GLY A 253 -13.74 -4.58 -21.45
C GLY A 253 -13.40 -3.38 -22.33
N GLU A 254 -13.14 -2.19 -21.76
CA GLU A 254 -12.64 -1.04 -22.52
C GLU A 254 -11.23 -1.33 -23.07
N THR A 255 -11.00 -0.98 -24.34
CA THR A 255 -9.69 -1.13 -24.98
C THR A 255 -9.15 0.22 -25.43
N LEU A 256 -7.91 0.52 -25.01
CA LEU A 256 -7.12 1.63 -25.52
C LEU A 256 -6.16 1.10 -26.58
N SER A 257 -6.04 1.78 -27.71
CA SER A 257 -5.09 1.47 -28.78
C SER A 257 -4.27 2.70 -29.14
N LEU A 258 -2.95 2.62 -29.00
CA LEU A 258 -2.01 3.74 -29.11
C LEU A 258 -0.83 3.35 -29.99
N ASN A 259 -0.23 4.32 -30.68
CA ASN A 259 1.08 4.14 -31.29
C ASN A 259 2.15 4.80 -30.41
N ILE A 260 3.14 4.02 -29.98
CA ILE A 260 4.27 4.52 -29.20
C ILE A 260 5.57 4.47 -30.03
N PRO A 261 6.41 5.53 -29.99
CA PRO A 261 7.60 5.60 -30.82
C PRO A 261 8.74 4.71 -30.29
N SER A 262 8.75 4.41 -28.99
CA SER A 262 9.81 3.65 -28.32
C SER A 262 9.29 3.01 -27.03
N ILE A 263 10.01 1.98 -26.55
CA ILE A 263 9.71 1.29 -25.28
C ILE A 263 10.62 1.90 -24.20
N ILE A 264 10.29 3.12 -23.78
CA ILE A 264 10.97 3.90 -22.74
C ILE A 264 9.96 4.31 -21.66
N PRO A 265 10.38 4.72 -20.45
CA PRO A 265 9.46 5.31 -19.47
C PRO A 265 8.65 6.45 -20.09
N LEU A 266 7.31 6.36 -20.07
CA LEU A 266 6.43 7.30 -20.76
C LEU A 266 5.08 7.46 -20.05
N ASP A 267 4.55 8.68 -20.04
CA ASP A 267 3.12 8.95 -19.84
C ASP A 267 2.38 8.72 -21.15
N LEU A 268 1.44 7.79 -21.17
CA LEU A 268 0.64 7.55 -22.36
C LEU A 268 -0.38 8.67 -22.65
N GLY A 269 -0.58 9.60 -21.71
CA GLY A 269 -1.50 10.74 -21.85
C GLY A 269 -2.98 10.35 -21.91
N VAL A 270 -3.29 9.06 -21.75
CA VAL A 270 -4.64 8.50 -21.76
C VAL A 270 -4.82 7.55 -20.58
N ASN A 271 -6.06 7.35 -20.19
CA ASN A 271 -6.46 6.36 -19.19
C ASN A 271 -7.86 5.86 -19.53
N PHE A 272 -8.28 4.77 -18.89
CA PHE A 272 -9.65 4.27 -19.00
C PHE A 272 -10.64 5.28 -18.42
N SER A 273 -11.91 5.15 -18.79
CA SER A 273 -12.96 6.09 -18.35
C SER A 273 -13.26 5.91 -16.86
#